data_AF-A0AAW8GTR5-F1
#
_entry.id   AF-A0AAW8GTR5-F1
#
_cell.length_a   1.000
_cell.length_b   1.000
_cell.length_c   1.000
_cell.angle_alpha   90.00
_cell.angle_beta   90.00
_cell.angle_gamma   90.00
#
_symmetry.space_group_name_H-M   'P 1'
#
loop_
_entity.id
_entity.type
_entity.pdbx_description
1 polymer ?
#
loop_
_entity_poly.entity_id
_entity_poly.type
_entity_poly.pdbx_seq_one_letter_code
_entity_poly.pdbx_strand_id
1 'polypeptide(L)'
;MVGKLYPYFLPQSHRRHYSNLLTLTKFFQQDFAMNIQVEVCIDNIESLHNAIKGGATRIELCSSLALGGLTPSFGLMKKAAQISSVPVYAMIRPRQGDFLYDQDDLDSMLIDIEMAKQAGLDGIVFGILNPNRTINLEASLLMMQAAQGLGTTFHRAIDQCHSYEQAIEDIAKLGCERVLTSGLAPDAYAGRAVIAHMVKLANGRLSIMAGAGLNASNVTDIIRKTGITEVHLSGKTTRASSMDMIANAVKMGQESVDDTLIPITDPAKIQEVLRQLS
;
A
#
# COMPACT_ATOMS: atom_id res chain seq x y z
N MET A 1 56.80 64.05 20.08
CA MET A 1 58.05 63.37 20.48
C MET A 1 57.78 61.87 20.47
N VAL A 2 57.85 61.22 19.30
CA VAL A 2 59.02 60.51 18.76
C VAL A 2 59.53 59.43 19.72
N GLY A 3 59.06 58.20 19.50
CA GLY A 3 59.66 56.95 19.98
C GLY A 3 59.89 56.04 18.77
N LYS A 4 61.15 55.65 18.57
CA LYS A 4 61.78 55.15 17.33
C LYS A 4 61.23 53.81 16.79
N LEU A 5 61.19 53.71 15.45
CA LEU A 5 61.18 52.50 14.62
C LEU A 5 62.59 51.86 14.55
N TYR A 6 62.66 50.53 14.42
CA TYR A 6 63.54 49.76 13.50
C TYR A 6 63.11 48.26 13.53
N PRO A 7 63.45 47.46 12.50
CA PRO A 7 62.45 46.66 11.77
C PRO A 7 62.76 45.15 11.79
N TYR A 8 61.79 44.32 11.43
CA TYR A 8 62.08 42.97 10.96
C TYR A 8 61.52 42.78 9.55
N PHE A 9 62.43 42.37 8.67
CA PHE A 9 62.25 42.09 7.25
C PHE A 9 61.51 40.75 7.03
N LEU A 10 60.70 40.73 5.97
CA LEU A 10 59.86 39.67 5.38
C LEU A 10 60.68 38.49 4.79
N PRO A 11 60.08 37.30 4.46
CA PRO A 11 59.39 37.15 3.16
C PRO A 11 58.11 36.30 3.13
N GLN A 12 57.40 36.53 2.04
CA GLN A 12 56.10 36.01 1.61
C GLN A 12 56.05 34.48 1.40
N SER A 13 54.89 33.87 1.65
CA SER A 13 54.34 32.89 0.70
C SER A 13 52.81 32.71 0.88
N HIS A 14 52.12 33.01 -0.22
CA HIS A 14 50.88 32.40 -0.72
C HIS A 14 49.55 32.48 0.05
N ARG A 15 48.72 33.40 -0.45
CA ARG A 15 47.27 33.22 -0.68
C ARG A 15 46.95 31.85 -1.31
N ARG A 16 45.72 31.38 -1.05
CA ARG A 16 44.93 30.25 -1.62
C ARG A 16 44.89 29.06 -0.65
N HIS A 17 43.77 28.45 -0.25
CA HIS A 17 42.44 28.37 -0.83
C HIS A 17 41.36 28.20 0.26
N TYR A 18 40.26 28.94 0.13
CA TYR A 18 38.95 28.52 0.62
C TYR A 18 38.49 27.34 -0.26
N SER A 19 38.61 26.10 0.21
CA SER A 19 38.08 24.94 -0.53
C SER A 19 37.74 23.74 0.35
N ASN A 20 37.25 23.95 1.58
CA ASN A 20 36.81 22.85 2.45
C ASN A 20 35.30 22.90 2.82
N LEU A 21 34.50 23.75 2.18
CA LEU A 21 33.04 23.76 2.36
C LEU A 21 32.27 22.88 1.35
N LEU A 22 32.94 22.36 0.32
CA LEU A 22 32.31 21.54 -0.74
C LEU A 22 32.53 20.03 -0.59
N THR A 23 33.33 19.60 0.41
CA THR A 23 33.59 18.17 0.67
C THR A 23 32.69 17.61 1.78
N LEU A 24 32.01 18.47 2.55
CA LEU A 24 31.07 18.07 3.60
C LEU A 24 29.65 17.78 3.10
N THR A 25 29.32 18.12 1.86
CA THR A 25 28.01 17.81 1.24
C THR A 25 27.95 16.44 0.56
N LYS A 26 29.03 15.65 0.58
CA LYS A 26 29.07 14.29 0.02
C LYS A 26 29.00 13.16 1.05
N PHE A 27 28.80 13.48 2.34
CA PHE A 27 28.75 12.48 3.43
C PHE A 27 27.36 12.22 4.02
N PHE A 28 26.28 12.65 3.35
CA PHE A 28 24.89 12.29 3.69
C PHE A 28 24.17 11.57 2.54
N GLN A 29 24.85 10.71 1.80
CA GLN A 29 24.21 9.51 1.28
C GLN A 29 24.53 8.40 2.28
N GLN A 30 23.90 8.51 3.45
CA GLN A 30 23.84 7.38 4.36
C GLN A 30 22.89 6.39 3.69
N ASP A 31 23.42 5.23 3.30
CA ASP A 31 22.65 4.07 2.85
C ASP A 31 21.71 3.66 3.99
N PHE A 32 20.59 4.37 4.12
CA PHE A 32 19.43 3.90 4.85
C PHE A 32 18.86 2.81 3.95
N ALA A 33 19.14 1.54 4.28
CA ALA A 33 18.31 0.46 3.78
C ALA A 33 16.86 0.83 4.17
N MET A 34 16.09 1.31 3.21
CA MET A 34 14.72 1.73 3.43
C MET A 34 13.95 0.46 3.75
N ASN A 35 13.55 0.28 5.01
CA ASN A 35 12.71 -0.87 5.41
C ASN A 35 11.28 -0.65 4.91
N ILE A 36 11.10 -0.76 3.60
CA ILE A 36 9.83 -0.59 2.91
C ILE A 36 9.00 -1.85 3.06
N GLN A 37 7.78 -1.71 3.56
CA GLN A 37 6.80 -2.80 3.55
C GLN A 37 6.21 -2.93 2.15
N VAL A 38 6.17 -4.16 1.65
CA VAL A 38 5.63 -4.50 0.34
C VAL A 38 4.42 -5.40 0.54
N GLU A 39 3.24 -4.80 0.43
CA GLU A 39 1.97 -5.50 0.46
C GLU A 39 1.56 -5.95 -0.94
N VAL A 40 1.15 -7.21 -1.08
CA VAL A 40 0.68 -7.76 -2.35
C VAL A 40 -0.78 -8.20 -2.24
N CYS A 41 -1.65 -7.69 -3.11
CA CYS A 41 -3.02 -8.18 -3.21
C CYS A 41 -3.12 -9.44 -4.07
N ILE A 42 -3.85 -10.43 -3.55
CA ILE A 42 -4.04 -11.75 -4.16
C ILE A 42 -5.51 -12.20 -4.01
N ASP A 43 -5.95 -13.16 -4.82
CA ASP A 43 -7.28 -13.77 -4.68
C ASP A 43 -7.29 -15.30 -4.70
N ASN A 44 -6.12 -15.93 -4.63
CA ASN A 44 -5.99 -17.38 -4.61
C ASN A 44 -4.71 -17.84 -3.89
N ILE A 45 -4.70 -19.10 -3.47
CA ILE A 45 -3.60 -19.71 -2.69
C ILE A 45 -2.31 -19.85 -3.50
N GLU A 46 -2.39 -20.09 -4.81
CA GLU A 46 -1.21 -20.12 -5.67
C GLU A 46 -0.50 -18.76 -5.66
N SER A 47 -1.28 -17.68 -5.74
CA SER A 47 -0.78 -16.31 -5.66
C SER A 47 -0.21 -15.97 -4.29
N LEU A 48 -0.71 -16.57 -3.20
CA LEU A 48 -0.09 -16.44 -1.87
C LEU A 48 1.33 -16.99 -1.87
N HIS A 49 1.52 -18.21 -2.37
CA HIS A 49 2.86 -18.80 -2.48
C HIS A 49 3.78 -17.97 -3.39
N ASN A 50 3.26 -17.48 -4.52
CA ASN A 50 4.01 -16.65 -5.44
C ASN A 50 4.38 -15.30 -4.80
N ALA A 51 3.47 -14.66 -4.07
CA ALA A 51 3.73 -13.39 -3.41
C ALA A 51 4.84 -13.52 -2.34
N ILE A 52 4.76 -14.55 -1.50
CA ILE A 52 5.78 -14.86 -0.49
C ILE A 52 7.13 -15.17 -1.15
N LYS A 53 7.15 -16.02 -2.19
CA LYS A 53 8.36 -16.30 -2.97
C LYS A 53 8.95 -15.04 -3.63
N GLY A 54 8.08 -14.12 -4.01
CA GLY A 54 8.44 -12.81 -4.55
C GLY A 54 9.07 -11.88 -3.52
N GLY A 55 8.91 -12.15 -2.22
CA GLY A 55 9.41 -11.34 -1.11
C GLY A 55 8.40 -10.33 -0.57
N ALA A 56 7.10 -10.55 -0.78
CA ALA A 56 6.05 -9.76 -0.12
C ALA A 56 6.23 -9.81 1.41
N THR A 57 6.08 -8.67 2.08
CA THR A 57 6.16 -8.58 3.55
C THR A 57 4.78 -8.60 4.20
N ARG A 58 3.72 -8.41 3.42
CA ARG A 58 2.32 -8.51 3.85
C ARG A 58 1.43 -8.91 2.67
N ILE A 59 0.28 -9.51 2.97
CA ILE A 59 -0.70 -9.91 1.97
C ILE A 59 -2.03 -9.19 2.23
N GLU A 60 -2.61 -8.61 1.18
CA GLU A 60 -4.04 -8.29 1.14
C GLU A 60 -4.77 -9.43 0.43
N LEU A 61 -5.60 -10.16 1.17
CA LEU A 61 -6.40 -11.28 0.67
C LEU A 61 -7.77 -10.78 0.23
N CYS A 62 -8.04 -10.91 -1.06
CA CYS A 62 -9.28 -10.51 -1.70
C CYS A 62 -10.00 -11.73 -2.31
N SER A 63 -11.24 -11.55 -2.73
CA SER A 63 -11.80 -12.26 -3.88
C SER A 63 -11.99 -11.29 -5.05
N SER A 64 -12.22 -11.82 -6.25
CA SER A 64 -12.69 -11.04 -7.40
C SER A 64 -11.85 -9.78 -7.68
N LEU A 65 -10.52 -9.90 -7.79
CA LEU A 65 -9.63 -8.74 -7.99
C LEU A 65 -9.93 -7.94 -9.27
N ALA A 66 -10.59 -8.54 -10.26
CA ALA A 66 -11.08 -7.85 -11.45
C ALA A 66 -12.14 -6.78 -11.12
N LEU A 67 -12.84 -6.91 -10.00
CA LEU A 67 -13.87 -5.97 -9.52
C LEU A 67 -13.33 -4.99 -8.46
N GLY A 68 -12.00 -4.89 -8.36
CA GLY A 68 -11.32 -4.05 -7.37
C GLY A 68 -11.15 -4.69 -6.00
N GLY A 69 -11.38 -6.00 -5.87
CA GLY A 69 -11.27 -6.74 -4.61
C GLY A 69 -12.58 -6.73 -3.83
N LEU A 70 -13.06 -7.92 -3.46
CA LEU A 70 -14.22 -8.17 -2.60
C LEU A 70 -13.81 -9.03 -1.41
N THR A 71 -14.71 -9.23 -0.45
CA THR A 71 -14.45 -10.12 0.69
C THR A 71 -14.10 -11.55 0.21
N PRO A 72 -12.98 -12.15 0.66
CA PRO A 72 -12.65 -13.54 0.36
C PRO A 72 -13.59 -14.51 1.09
N SER A 73 -13.73 -15.75 0.59
CA SER A 73 -14.49 -16.76 1.32
C SER A 73 -13.77 -17.18 2.60
N PHE A 74 -14.51 -17.60 3.64
CA PHE A 74 -13.93 -18.09 4.88
C PHE A 74 -12.92 -19.24 4.65
N GLY A 75 -13.19 -20.14 3.71
CA GLY A 75 -12.26 -21.23 3.37
C GLY A 75 -10.92 -20.70 2.84
N LEU A 76 -10.95 -19.65 2.00
CA LEU A 76 -9.74 -19.00 1.50
C LEU A 76 -8.99 -18.28 2.63
N MET A 77 -9.71 -17.52 3.49
CA MET A 77 -9.14 -16.89 4.68
C MET A 77 -8.44 -17.91 5.58
N LYS A 78 -9.14 -18.99 5.95
CA LYS A 78 -8.62 -20.03 6.86
C LYS A 78 -7.39 -20.71 6.27
N LYS A 79 -7.42 -21.02 4.97
CA LYS A 79 -6.28 -21.66 4.31
C LYS A 79 -5.08 -20.72 4.22
N ALA A 80 -5.28 -19.44 3.92
CA ALA A 80 -4.22 -18.45 3.88
C ALA A 80 -3.56 -18.27 5.26
N ALA A 81 -4.37 -18.12 6.32
CA ALA A 81 -3.88 -18.01 7.70
C ALA A 81 -2.97 -19.19 8.11
N GLN A 82 -3.32 -20.41 7.69
CA GLN A 82 -2.55 -21.62 8.04
C GLN A 82 -1.19 -21.73 7.38
N ILE A 83 -1.02 -21.13 6.19
CA ILE A 83 0.16 -21.37 5.34
C ILE A 83 1.04 -20.14 5.17
N SER A 84 0.51 -18.95 5.43
CA SER A 84 1.27 -17.71 5.25
C SER A 84 2.37 -17.59 6.30
N SER A 85 3.55 -17.17 5.86
CA SER A 85 4.68 -16.81 6.73
C SER A 85 4.76 -15.31 7.01
N VAL A 86 3.84 -14.52 6.45
CA VAL A 86 3.75 -13.07 6.60
C VAL A 86 2.33 -12.67 6.98
N PRO A 87 2.10 -11.47 7.56
CA PRO A 87 0.77 -11.06 7.96
C PRO A 87 -0.21 -11.04 6.78
N VAL A 88 -1.45 -11.49 7.02
CA VAL A 88 -2.52 -11.56 6.02
C VAL A 88 -3.72 -10.73 6.48
N TYR A 89 -4.12 -9.78 5.63
CA TYR A 89 -5.24 -8.87 5.86
C TYR A 89 -6.37 -9.21 4.90
N ALA A 90 -7.58 -9.45 5.38
CA ALA A 90 -8.73 -9.69 4.50
C ALA A 90 -9.38 -8.39 4.06
N MET A 91 -9.69 -8.29 2.76
CA MET A 91 -10.66 -7.31 2.27
C MET A 91 -12.03 -7.57 2.90
N ILE A 92 -12.69 -6.52 3.37
CA ILE A 92 -14.07 -6.51 3.87
C ILE A 92 -14.83 -5.53 2.98
N ARG A 93 -15.37 -6.07 1.88
CA ARG A 93 -16.10 -5.33 0.85
C ARG A 93 -17.13 -6.27 0.21
N PRO A 94 -18.43 -6.16 0.56
CA PRO A 94 -19.42 -7.19 0.23
C PRO A 94 -19.79 -7.20 -1.26
N ARG A 95 -19.62 -6.08 -1.97
CA ARG A 95 -19.97 -5.93 -3.38
C ARG A 95 -19.08 -4.93 -4.12
N GLN A 96 -19.13 -5.00 -5.46
CA GLN A 96 -18.48 -4.03 -6.33
C GLN A 96 -19.24 -2.69 -6.34
N GLY A 97 -18.64 -1.66 -6.95
CA GLY A 97 -19.23 -0.33 -7.06
C GLY A 97 -18.74 0.61 -5.96
N ASP A 98 -19.65 1.46 -5.48
CA ASP A 98 -19.39 2.47 -4.45
C ASP A 98 -19.10 1.88 -3.06
N PHE A 99 -18.93 2.79 -2.10
CA PHE A 99 -18.68 2.49 -0.69
C PHE A 99 -19.80 3.03 0.21
N LEU A 100 -20.98 3.24 -0.39
CA LEU A 100 -22.20 3.64 0.31
C LEU A 100 -23.01 2.37 0.56
N TYR A 101 -22.92 1.84 1.77
CA TYR A 101 -23.53 0.58 2.15
C TYR A 101 -24.88 0.81 2.85
N ASP A 102 -25.85 -0.05 2.55
CA ASP A 102 -27.07 -0.13 3.34
C ASP A 102 -26.87 -0.98 4.61
N GLN A 103 -27.93 -1.18 5.40
CA GLN A 103 -27.80 -1.90 6.66
C GLN A 103 -27.45 -3.38 6.47
N ASP A 104 -27.99 -4.04 5.45
CA ASP A 104 -27.73 -5.47 5.19
C ASP A 104 -26.27 -5.68 4.71
N ASP A 105 -25.76 -4.75 3.89
CA ASP A 105 -24.35 -4.70 3.52
C ASP A 105 -23.46 -4.59 4.78
N LEU A 106 -23.78 -3.66 5.70
CA LEU A 106 -23.01 -3.43 6.93
C LEU A 106 -23.06 -4.62 7.89
N ASP A 107 -24.23 -5.23 8.06
CA ASP A 107 -24.41 -6.42 8.90
C ASP A 107 -23.60 -7.60 8.35
N SER A 108 -23.58 -7.81 7.02
CA SER A 108 -22.72 -8.80 6.39
C SER A 108 -21.24 -8.51 6.64
N MET A 109 -20.81 -7.25 6.52
CA MET A 109 -19.42 -6.87 6.78
C MET A 109 -18.98 -7.18 8.21
N LEU A 110 -19.85 -6.96 9.20
CA LEU A 110 -19.56 -7.29 10.61
C LEU A 110 -19.35 -8.80 10.80
N ILE A 111 -20.17 -9.63 10.15
CA ILE A 111 -20.00 -11.09 10.17
C ILE A 111 -18.67 -11.48 9.52
N ASP A 112 -18.33 -10.87 8.38
CA ASP A 112 -17.08 -11.16 7.67
C ASP A 112 -15.83 -10.80 8.49
N ILE A 113 -15.89 -9.73 9.29
CA ILE A 113 -14.79 -9.36 10.22
C ILE A 113 -14.61 -10.43 11.29
N GLU A 114 -15.71 -10.92 11.87
CA GLU A 114 -15.65 -12.03 12.84
C GLU A 114 -15.12 -13.31 12.18
N MET A 115 -15.48 -13.58 10.93
CA MET A 115 -14.95 -14.71 10.16
C MET A 115 -13.44 -14.57 9.88
N ALA A 116 -12.95 -13.36 9.58
CA ALA A 116 -11.52 -13.09 9.44
C ALA A 116 -10.77 -13.40 10.75
N LYS A 117 -11.35 -13.01 11.89
CA LYS A 117 -10.79 -13.31 13.23
C LYS A 117 -10.77 -14.81 13.51
N GLN A 118 -11.88 -15.52 13.26
CA GLN A 118 -11.95 -16.98 13.45
C GLN A 118 -11.06 -17.76 12.48
N ALA A 119 -10.81 -17.21 11.29
CA ALA A 119 -9.85 -17.75 10.36
C ALA A 119 -8.42 -17.69 10.94
N GLY A 120 -8.14 -16.69 11.78
CA GLY A 120 -6.82 -16.43 12.35
C GLY A 120 -5.99 -15.49 11.48
N LEU A 121 -6.65 -14.56 10.78
CA LEU A 121 -5.97 -13.51 10.03
C LEU A 121 -5.42 -12.43 10.96
N ASP A 122 -4.47 -11.66 10.46
CA ASP A 122 -3.77 -10.62 11.23
C ASP A 122 -4.47 -9.25 11.13
N GLY A 123 -5.32 -9.07 10.11
CA GLY A 123 -5.92 -7.77 9.84
C GLY A 123 -7.10 -7.78 8.89
N ILE A 124 -7.72 -6.62 8.76
CA ILE A 124 -8.78 -6.34 7.78
C ILE A 124 -8.50 -5.06 6.99
N VAL A 125 -9.11 -4.97 5.82
CA VAL A 125 -9.08 -3.83 4.93
C VAL A 125 -10.51 -3.42 4.59
N PHE A 126 -10.91 -2.18 4.83
CA PHE A 126 -12.28 -1.72 4.60
C PHE A 126 -12.35 -0.23 4.25
N GLY A 127 -13.53 0.27 3.92
CA GLY A 127 -13.79 1.71 3.90
C GLY A 127 -15.22 2.02 3.53
N ILE A 128 -15.83 2.95 4.25
CA ILE A 128 -17.26 3.24 4.18
C ILE A 128 -17.45 4.75 4.06
N LEU A 129 -18.27 5.17 3.10
CA LEU A 129 -18.55 6.56 2.81
C LEU A 129 -20.03 6.89 2.96
N ASN A 130 -20.29 8.15 3.28
CA ASN A 130 -21.61 8.77 3.21
C ASN A 130 -21.94 9.22 1.77
N PRO A 131 -23.23 9.50 1.45
CA PRO A 131 -23.62 10.00 0.13
C PRO A 131 -22.92 11.30 -0.31
N ASN A 132 -22.52 12.13 0.65
CA ASN A 132 -21.76 13.36 0.41
C ASN A 132 -20.24 13.13 0.25
N ARG A 133 -19.79 11.87 0.18
CA ARG A 133 -18.39 11.46 0.05
C ARG A 133 -17.50 11.86 1.24
N THR A 134 -18.07 11.97 2.44
CA THR A 134 -17.28 11.95 3.69
C THR A 134 -17.23 10.53 4.25
N ILE A 135 -16.35 10.26 5.21
CA ILE A 135 -16.30 8.96 5.87
C ILE A 135 -17.55 8.77 6.72
N ASN A 136 -18.17 7.59 6.62
CA ASN A 136 -19.21 7.20 7.56
C ASN A 136 -18.55 6.76 8.88
N LEU A 137 -18.37 7.72 9.79
CA LEU A 137 -17.71 7.51 11.09
C LEU A 137 -18.45 6.51 11.98
N GLU A 138 -19.80 6.54 11.97
CA GLU A 138 -20.62 5.64 12.80
C GLU A 138 -20.42 4.18 12.37
N ALA A 139 -20.62 3.89 11.08
CA ALA A 139 -20.41 2.55 10.55
C ALA A 139 -18.94 2.11 10.67
N SER A 140 -18.00 3.01 10.39
CA SER A 140 -16.56 2.69 10.51
C SER A 140 -16.17 2.37 11.95
N LEU A 141 -16.77 3.05 12.95
CA LEU A 141 -16.52 2.75 14.36
C LEU A 141 -17.01 1.34 14.74
N LEU A 142 -18.15 0.90 14.20
CA LEU A 142 -18.64 -0.47 14.40
C LEU A 142 -17.66 -1.51 13.80
N MET A 143 -17.14 -1.25 12.59
CA MET A 143 -16.12 -2.12 12.00
C MET A 143 -14.86 -2.19 12.85
N MET A 144 -14.39 -1.04 13.36
CA MET A 144 -13.22 -0.98 14.24
C MET A 144 -13.43 -1.75 15.55
N GLN A 145 -14.63 -1.71 16.13
CA GLN A 145 -14.98 -2.48 17.33
C GLN A 145 -14.97 -3.99 17.04
N ALA A 146 -15.57 -4.42 15.93
CA ALA A 146 -15.56 -5.82 15.52
C ALA A 146 -14.13 -6.33 15.23
N ALA A 147 -13.28 -5.46 14.67
CA ALA A 147 -11.90 -5.76 14.34
C ALA A 147 -10.94 -5.72 15.54
N GLN A 148 -11.42 -5.59 16.78
CA GLN A 148 -10.54 -5.50 17.94
C GLN A 148 -9.58 -6.71 18.04
N GLY A 149 -8.28 -6.41 18.06
CA GLY A 149 -7.19 -7.38 18.06
C GLY A 149 -6.63 -7.72 16.67
N LEU A 150 -7.22 -7.16 15.61
CA LEU A 150 -6.72 -7.21 14.25
C LEU A 150 -6.13 -5.86 13.86
N GLY A 151 -5.15 -5.86 12.96
CA GLY A 151 -4.72 -4.62 12.32
C GLY A 151 -5.74 -4.14 11.28
N THR A 152 -5.76 -2.83 11.00
CA THR A 152 -6.78 -2.25 10.12
C THR A 152 -6.21 -1.28 9.09
N THR A 153 -6.67 -1.45 7.85
CA THR A 153 -6.34 -0.58 6.71
C THR A 153 -7.62 0.07 6.19
N PHE A 154 -7.63 1.40 6.07
CA PHE A 154 -8.67 2.08 5.29
C PHE A 154 -8.29 2.10 3.82
N HIS A 155 -9.08 1.47 2.96
CA HIS A 155 -8.73 1.27 1.56
C HIS A 155 -8.99 2.48 0.65
N ARG A 156 -8.93 2.26 -0.66
CA ARG A 156 -9.08 3.29 -1.71
C ARG A 156 -10.43 4.02 -1.77
N ALA A 157 -11.39 3.73 -0.89
CA ALA A 157 -12.53 4.62 -0.68
C ALA A 157 -12.10 6.07 -0.38
N ILE A 158 -10.95 6.28 0.26
CA ILE A 158 -10.41 7.63 0.49
C ILE A 158 -10.18 8.41 -0.82
N ASP A 159 -9.86 7.72 -1.92
CA ASP A 159 -9.64 8.35 -3.23
C ASP A 159 -10.95 8.90 -3.84
N GLN A 160 -12.10 8.56 -3.25
CA GLN A 160 -13.42 9.08 -3.64
C GLN A 160 -13.92 10.19 -2.70
N CYS A 161 -13.21 10.47 -1.60
CA CYS A 161 -13.63 11.46 -0.63
C CYS A 161 -13.66 12.87 -1.22
N HIS A 162 -14.61 13.69 -0.74
CA HIS A 162 -14.69 15.09 -1.15
C HIS A 162 -13.51 15.92 -0.63
N SER A 163 -13.11 15.72 0.63
CA SER A 163 -11.88 16.25 1.22
C SER A 163 -11.09 15.10 1.81
N TYR A 164 -9.92 14.83 1.22
CA TYR A 164 -9.02 13.81 1.75
C TYR A 164 -8.31 14.29 3.01
N GLU A 165 -8.18 15.60 3.21
CA GLU A 165 -7.59 16.18 4.41
C GLU A 165 -8.42 15.85 5.66
N GLN A 166 -9.74 16.09 5.59
CA GLN A 166 -10.64 15.69 6.68
C GLN A 166 -10.72 14.17 6.83
N ALA A 167 -10.70 13.43 5.72
CA ALA A 167 -10.71 11.97 5.76
C ALA A 167 -9.49 11.40 6.52
N ILE A 168 -8.29 11.95 6.32
CA ILE A 168 -7.09 11.53 7.07
C ILE A 168 -7.25 11.78 8.57
N GLU A 169 -7.82 12.93 8.97
CA GLU A 169 -8.10 13.22 10.38
C GLU A 169 -9.09 12.23 10.99
N ASP A 170 -10.15 11.90 10.25
CA ASP A 170 -11.20 10.99 10.68
C ASP A 170 -10.67 9.55 10.80
N ILE A 171 -9.88 9.07 9.83
CA ILE A 171 -9.26 7.74 9.86
C ILE A 171 -8.24 7.63 11.01
N ALA A 172 -7.46 8.69 11.26
CA ALA A 172 -6.53 8.72 12.39
C ALA A 172 -7.26 8.66 13.73
N LYS A 173 -8.43 9.32 13.86
CA LYS A 173 -9.27 9.23 15.07
C LYS A 173 -9.91 7.87 15.26
N LEU A 174 -10.31 7.21 14.16
CA LEU A 174 -10.80 5.83 14.21
C LEU A 174 -9.72 4.85 14.72
N GLY A 175 -8.44 5.20 14.52
CA GLY A 175 -7.31 4.39 14.96
C GLY A 175 -6.87 3.35 13.94
N CYS A 176 -7.11 3.59 12.64
CA CYS A 176 -6.56 2.71 11.61
C CYS A 176 -5.04 2.80 11.56
N GLU A 177 -4.38 1.67 11.33
CA GLU A 177 -2.92 1.61 11.22
C GLU A 177 -2.43 2.30 9.94
N ARG A 178 -3.20 2.18 8.86
CA ARG A 178 -2.80 2.66 7.53
C ARG A 178 -3.95 3.03 6.61
N VAL A 179 -3.61 3.80 5.58
CA VAL A 179 -4.49 4.18 4.47
C VAL A 179 -3.87 3.73 3.15
N LEU A 180 -4.63 2.99 2.34
CA LEU A 180 -4.28 2.66 0.95
C LEU A 180 -4.89 3.69 -0.01
N THR A 181 -4.07 4.33 -0.83
CA THR A 181 -4.49 5.44 -1.70
C THR A 181 -3.68 5.50 -2.99
N SER A 182 -4.31 5.99 -4.06
CA SER A 182 -3.63 6.43 -5.29
C SER A 182 -3.44 7.94 -5.35
N GLY A 183 -3.70 8.67 -4.26
CA GLY A 183 -3.64 10.13 -4.20
C GLY A 183 -4.72 10.81 -5.02
N LEU A 184 -5.94 10.25 -5.03
CA LEU A 184 -7.10 10.78 -5.79
C LEU A 184 -6.85 10.84 -7.31
N ALA A 185 -5.90 10.03 -7.80
CA ALA A 185 -5.52 9.96 -9.21
C ALA A 185 -5.68 8.52 -9.75
N PRO A 186 -5.65 8.32 -11.09
CA PRO A 186 -5.76 6.98 -11.68
C PRO A 186 -4.70 5.99 -11.17
N ASP A 187 -3.50 6.48 -10.85
CA ASP A 187 -2.39 5.71 -10.29
C ASP A 187 -1.59 6.55 -9.27
N ALA A 188 -0.84 5.85 -8.40
CA ALA A 188 -0.05 6.50 -7.36
C ALA A 188 1.04 7.43 -7.89
N TYR A 189 1.56 7.20 -9.11
CA TYR A 189 2.56 8.09 -9.67
C TYR A 189 1.95 9.43 -10.01
N ALA A 190 0.79 9.46 -10.67
CA ALA A 190 0.04 10.67 -10.95
C ALA A 190 -0.39 11.39 -9.64
N GLY A 191 -0.83 10.65 -8.63
CA GLY A 191 -1.29 11.19 -7.34
C GLY A 191 -0.20 11.50 -6.32
N ARG A 192 1.08 11.27 -6.63
CA ARG A 192 2.19 11.38 -5.66
C ARG A 192 2.26 12.70 -4.89
N ALA A 193 1.86 13.83 -5.48
CA ALA A 193 1.85 15.11 -4.77
C ALA A 193 0.82 15.13 -3.62
N VAL A 194 -0.37 14.55 -3.86
CA VAL A 194 -1.42 14.38 -2.85
C VAL A 194 -0.98 13.36 -1.79
N ILE A 195 -0.37 12.24 -2.21
CA ILE A 195 0.18 11.24 -1.27
C ILE A 195 1.22 11.88 -0.34
N ALA A 196 2.13 12.70 -0.87
CA ALA A 196 3.11 13.43 -0.06
C ALA A 196 2.44 14.39 0.95
N HIS A 197 1.31 14.99 0.59
CA HIS A 197 0.53 15.80 1.51
C HIS A 197 -0.17 14.95 2.59
N MET A 198 -0.76 13.82 2.21
CA MET A 198 -1.36 12.87 3.14
C MET A 198 -0.36 12.36 4.17
N VAL A 199 0.90 12.08 3.78
CA VAL A 199 1.96 11.68 4.72
C VAL A 199 2.21 12.77 5.77
N LYS A 200 2.26 14.04 5.36
CA LYS A 200 2.43 15.18 6.27
C LYS A 200 1.23 15.35 7.21
N LEU A 201 0.01 15.19 6.69
CA LEU A 201 -1.21 15.29 7.49
C LEU A 201 -1.30 14.15 8.50
N ALA A 202 -1.02 12.92 8.08
CA ALA A 202 -1.02 11.75 8.95
C ALA A 202 -0.04 11.95 10.12
N ASN A 203 1.11 12.58 9.87
CA ASN A 203 2.07 13.00 10.89
C ASN A 203 2.44 11.87 11.87
N GLY A 204 2.62 10.65 11.34
CA GLY A 204 2.96 9.45 12.12
C GLY A 204 1.81 8.82 12.92
N ARG A 205 0.59 9.38 12.88
CA ARG A 205 -0.58 8.78 13.56
C ARG A 205 -1.11 7.53 12.84
N LEU A 206 -0.92 7.49 11.54
CA LEU A 206 -1.18 6.34 10.67
C LEU A 206 -0.18 6.35 9.52
N SER A 207 -0.02 5.20 8.87
CA SER A 207 0.83 5.05 7.69
C SER A 207 0.07 5.34 6.40
N ILE A 208 0.73 5.95 5.42
CA ILE A 208 0.19 6.12 4.07
C ILE A 208 0.86 5.10 3.16
N MET A 209 0.04 4.23 2.58
CA MET A 209 0.46 3.19 1.65
C MET A 209 0.01 3.56 0.24
N ALA A 210 0.97 3.71 -0.68
CA ALA A 210 0.66 4.01 -2.06
C ALA A 210 0.23 2.73 -2.81
N GLY A 211 -0.88 2.82 -3.54
CA GLY A 211 -1.45 1.74 -4.35
C GLY A 211 -1.88 2.21 -5.74
N ALA A 212 -2.21 1.25 -6.60
CA ALA A 212 -2.56 1.42 -8.02
C ALA A 212 -1.37 1.83 -8.92
N GLY A 213 -0.98 0.91 -9.81
CA GLY A 213 0.03 1.14 -10.85
C GLY A 213 1.49 1.05 -10.39
N LEU A 214 1.77 0.66 -9.14
CA LEU A 214 3.14 0.50 -8.66
C LEU A 214 3.86 -0.66 -9.36
N ASN A 215 5.10 -0.41 -9.76
CA ASN A 215 5.99 -1.38 -10.40
C ASN A 215 7.45 -0.92 -10.27
N ALA A 216 8.40 -1.73 -10.74
CA ALA A 216 9.82 -1.45 -10.60
C ALA A 216 10.27 -0.14 -11.28
N SER A 217 9.59 0.32 -12.31
CA SER A 217 9.99 1.56 -13.00
C SER A 217 9.65 2.84 -12.22
N ASN A 218 8.68 2.78 -11.29
CA ASN A 218 8.16 3.98 -10.62
C ASN A 218 8.28 3.99 -9.08
N VAL A 219 8.50 2.83 -8.44
CA VAL A 219 8.44 2.70 -6.97
C VAL A 219 9.42 3.61 -6.23
N THR A 220 10.68 3.69 -6.66
CA THR A 220 11.72 4.49 -5.99
C THR A 220 11.42 5.99 -6.08
N ASP A 221 10.90 6.46 -7.21
CA ASP A 221 10.57 7.87 -7.38
C ASP A 221 9.34 8.26 -6.56
N ILE A 222 8.32 7.38 -6.49
CA ILE A 222 7.16 7.57 -5.61
C ILE A 222 7.64 7.71 -4.17
N ILE A 223 8.40 6.74 -3.64
CA ILE A 223 8.91 6.75 -2.26
C ILE A 223 9.71 8.02 -1.99
N ARG A 224 10.63 8.39 -2.87
CA ARG A 224 11.46 9.60 -2.70
C ARG A 224 10.63 10.88 -2.63
N LYS A 225 9.56 10.98 -3.43
CA LYS A 225 8.72 12.18 -3.51
C LYS A 225 7.66 12.27 -2.42
N THR A 226 7.22 11.13 -1.90
CA THR A 226 6.12 11.07 -0.92
C THR A 226 6.61 10.86 0.50
N GLY A 227 7.74 10.19 0.70
CA GLY A 227 8.23 9.77 2.01
C GLY A 227 7.49 8.58 2.62
N ILE A 228 6.68 7.87 1.84
CA ILE A 228 6.00 6.65 2.31
C ILE A 228 6.99 5.53 2.64
N THR A 229 6.59 4.65 3.55
CA THR A 229 7.34 3.45 3.92
C THR A 229 6.58 2.16 3.62
N GLU A 230 5.40 2.25 3.01
CA GLU A 230 4.58 1.11 2.63
C GLU A 230 4.10 1.26 1.18
N VAL A 231 4.18 0.18 0.41
CA VAL A 231 3.74 0.11 -0.97
C VAL A 231 2.82 -1.09 -1.18
N HIS A 232 1.80 -0.89 -2.01
CA HIS A 232 0.82 -1.91 -2.37
C HIS A 232 0.85 -2.18 -3.87
N LEU A 233 1.02 -3.45 -4.26
CA LEU A 233 0.99 -3.88 -5.65
C LEU A 233 0.27 -5.23 -5.80
N SER A 234 0.16 -5.71 -7.03
CA SER A 234 -0.54 -6.97 -7.30
C SER A 234 0.31 -8.03 -8.01
N GLY A 235 1.38 -7.62 -8.70
CA GLY A 235 2.19 -8.53 -9.51
C GLY A 235 1.39 -9.32 -10.54
N LYS A 236 0.19 -8.86 -10.94
CA LYS A 236 -0.76 -9.65 -11.74
C LYS A 236 -0.15 -10.17 -13.05
N THR A 237 -0.45 -11.42 -13.35
CA THR A 237 -0.24 -12.08 -14.63
C THR A 237 -1.33 -13.15 -14.81
N THR A 238 -1.24 -13.96 -15.85
CA THR A 238 -2.08 -15.14 -16.03
C THR A 238 -1.22 -16.36 -16.33
N ARG A 239 -1.76 -17.54 -16.04
CA ARG A 239 -1.26 -18.80 -16.58
C ARG A 239 -2.37 -19.53 -17.32
N ALA A 240 -2.00 -20.39 -18.27
CA ALA A 240 -2.96 -21.22 -18.97
C ALA A 240 -3.58 -22.28 -18.04
N SER A 241 -4.79 -22.71 -18.37
CA SER A 241 -5.45 -23.88 -17.82
C SER A 241 -4.63 -25.13 -18.08
N SER A 242 -4.68 -26.08 -17.15
CA SER A 242 -4.04 -27.38 -17.26
C SER A 242 -5.00 -28.48 -17.75
N MET A 243 -6.20 -28.11 -18.21
CA MET A 243 -7.15 -29.05 -18.77
C MET A 243 -6.66 -29.59 -20.12
N ASP A 244 -6.67 -30.92 -20.31
CA ASP A 244 -6.25 -31.56 -21.56
C ASP A 244 -7.18 -31.24 -22.75
N MET A 245 -8.45 -30.94 -22.47
CA MET A 245 -9.46 -30.58 -23.48
C MET A 245 -10.26 -29.36 -23.01
N ILE A 246 -10.47 -28.41 -23.93
CA ILE A 246 -11.16 -27.14 -23.66
C ILE A 246 -12.44 -27.06 -24.49
N ALA A 247 -13.57 -26.83 -23.82
CA ALA A 247 -14.86 -26.60 -24.47
C ALA A 247 -15.02 -25.12 -24.85
N ASN A 248 -14.52 -24.73 -26.03
CA ASN A 248 -14.51 -23.33 -26.48
C ASN A 248 -15.89 -22.70 -26.74
N ALA A 249 -16.94 -23.51 -26.85
CA ALA A 249 -18.28 -23.03 -27.22
C ALA A 249 -19.10 -22.49 -26.03
N VAL A 250 -18.64 -22.69 -24.79
CA VAL A 250 -19.36 -22.31 -23.56
C VAL A 250 -18.53 -21.28 -22.80
N LYS A 251 -19.22 -20.27 -22.26
CA LYS A 251 -18.63 -19.22 -21.42
C LYS A 251 -19.36 -19.18 -20.08
N MET A 252 -18.61 -19.02 -19.00
CA MET A 252 -19.18 -18.99 -17.65
C MET A 252 -19.70 -17.60 -17.25
N GLY A 253 -19.02 -16.55 -17.69
CA GLY A 253 -19.32 -15.17 -17.30
C GLY A 253 -19.45 -14.24 -18.50
N GLN A 254 -18.84 -13.05 -18.39
CA GLN A 254 -18.82 -12.09 -19.48
C GLN A 254 -18.02 -12.62 -20.68
N GLU A 255 -18.46 -12.26 -21.88
CA GLU A 255 -17.84 -12.70 -23.13
C GLU A 255 -16.36 -12.28 -23.26
N SER A 256 -16.00 -11.14 -22.65
CA SER A 256 -14.64 -10.61 -22.62
C SER A 256 -13.66 -11.37 -21.71
N VAL A 257 -14.14 -12.34 -20.93
CA VAL A 257 -13.31 -13.13 -20.00
C VAL A 257 -12.90 -14.45 -20.67
N ASP A 258 -11.61 -14.75 -20.59
CA ASP A 258 -11.06 -16.03 -21.05
C ASP A 258 -11.01 -17.03 -19.89
N ASP A 259 -11.98 -17.94 -19.87
CA ASP A 259 -12.09 -19.02 -18.87
C ASP A 259 -10.88 -19.99 -18.86
N THR A 260 -10.01 -19.91 -19.87
CA THR A 260 -8.78 -20.72 -19.95
C THR A 260 -7.57 -20.05 -19.32
N LEU A 261 -7.66 -18.77 -18.97
CA LEU A 261 -6.59 -18.02 -18.33
C LEU A 261 -6.88 -17.86 -16.83
N ILE A 262 -5.98 -18.37 -16.00
CA ILE A 262 -6.09 -18.28 -14.54
C ILE A 262 -5.29 -17.07 -14.08
N PRO A 263 -5.93 -16.03 -13.49
CA PRO A 263 -5.22 -14.90 -12.90
C PRO A 263 -4.35 -15.36 -11.72
N ILE A 264 -3.08 -15.00 -11.76
CA ILE A 264 -2.12 -15.32 -10.70
C ILE A 264 -1.18 -14.14 -10.44
N THR A 265 -0.50 -14.15 -9.31
CA THR A 265 0.63 -13.26 -9.03
C THR A 265 1.92 -13.81 -9.63
N ASP A 266 2.69 -12.94 -10.26
CA ASP A 266 4.04 -13.21 -10.76
C ASP A 266 5.10 -12.86 -9.69
N PRO A 267 5.84 -13.85 -9.15
CA PRO A 267 6.88 -13.58 -8.16
C PRO A 267 8.00 -12.70 -8.71
N ALA A 268 8.31 -12.77 -10.01
CA ALA A 268 9.41 -12.01 -10.61
C ALA A 268 9.13 -10.50 -10.61
N LYS A 269 7.88 -10.09 -10.81
CA LYS A 269 7.46 -8.68 -10.75
C LYS A 269 7.63 -8.09 -9.35
N ILE A 270 7.43 -8.89 -8.31
CA ILE A 270 7.64 -8.46 -6.92
C ILE A 270 9.14 -8.33 -6.64
N GLN A 271 9.94 -9.31 -7.07
CA GLN A 271 11.40 -9.27 -6.94
C GLN A 271 12.01 -8.09 -7.69
N GLU A 272 11.48 -7.75 -8.88
CA GLU A 272 11.85 -6.56 -9.63
C GLU A 272 11.63 -5.29 -8.82
N VAL A 273 10.50 -5.16 -8.12
CA VAL A 273 10.22 -4.03 -7.23
C VAL A 273 11.20 -4.01 -6.06
N LEU A 274 11.40 -5.14 -5.36
CA LEU A 274 12.31 -5.21 -4.23
C LEU A 274 13.76 -4.83 -4.59
N ARG A 275 14.24 -5.22 -5.78
CA ARG A 275 15.56 -4.81 -6.29
C ARG A 275 15.73 -3.30 -6.45
N GLN A 276 14.65 -2.53 -6.50
CA GLN A 276 14.68 -1.05 -6.56
C GLN A 276 14.64 -0.40 -5.17
N LEU A 277 14.38 -1.19 -4.13
CA LEU A 277 14.24 -0.76 -2.73
C LEU A 277 15.44 -1.17 -1.87
N SER A 278 16.22 -2.15 -2.34
CA SER A 278 17.49 -2.62 -1.77
C SER A 278 18.66 -1.67 -2.02
#